data_AF-A0A2R7IR30-F1
#
_entry.id   AF-A0A2R7IR30-F1
#
_cell.length_a   1.000
_cell.length_b   1.000
_cell.length_c   1.000
_cell.angle_alpha   90.00
_cell.angle_beta   90.00
_cell.angle_gamma   90.00
#
_symmetry.space_group_name_H-M   'P 1'
#
loop_
_entity.id
_entity.type
_entity.pdbx_description
1 polymer ?
#
loop_
_entity_poly.entity_id
_entity_poly.type
_entity_poly.pdbx_seq_one_letter_code
_entity_poly.pdbx_strand_id
1 'polypeptide(L)'
;VYDRHRLDRIPRRYTLAAGDRIAATWPLDDAARYDLWLLGPNGFHRHFVGHGADKAVSWRLDAPTETLSLTLARGLKAVSLRHPDAHRGWHGDGRAHVLSLAKTGGWYDILVTDPASTTFRHRIAGRLETGRPSWSEPPLARA
;
A
#
# COMPACT_ATOMS: atom_id res chain seq x y z
N VAL A 1 -12.24 6.80 2.04
CA VAL A 1 -11.93 5.62 2.86
C VAL A 1 -13.22 4.92 3.21
N TYR A 2 -13.40 3.73 2.66
CA TYR A 2 -14.51 2.84 2.94
C TYR A 2 -14.08 1.88 4.04
N ASP A 3 -14.95 1.68 5.02
CA ASP A 3 -14.82 0.63 6.03
C ASP A 3 -15.74 -0.51 5.60
N ARG A 4 -15.17 -1.62 5.14
CA ARG A 4 -15.94 -2.73 4.53
C ARG A 4 -16.67 -3.58 5.56
N HIS A 5 -16.39 -3.40 6.86
CA HIS A 5 -17.19 -3.99 7.93
C HIS A 5 -18.37 -3.09 8.33
N ARG A 6 -18.43 -1.84 7.85
CA ARG A 6 -19.46 -0.84 8.21
C ARG A 6 -19.91 -0.05 6.99
N LEU A 7 -20.51 -0.76 6.03
CA LEU A 7 -20.93 -0.21 4.74
C LEU A 7 -22.10 0.77 4.81
N ASP A 8 -22.82 0.77 5.94
CA ASP A 8 -23.87 1.73 6.28
C ASP A 8 -23.33 3.14 6.60
N ARG A 9 -22.04 3.26 6.92
CA ARG A 9 -21.41 4.53 7.27
C ARG A 9 -20.95 5.30 6.05
N ILE A 10 -21.08 6.63 6.11
CA ILE A 10 -20.57 7.53 5.08
C ILE A 10 -19.04 7.36 4.97
N PRO A 11 -18.50 7.06 3.77
CA PRO A 11 -17.06 6.96 3.57
C PRO A 11 -16.35 8.27 3.90
N ARG A 12 -15.25 8.20 4.65
CA ARG A 12 -14.46 9.40 4.99
C ARG A 12 -13.71 9.90 3.75
N ARG A 13 -13.81 11.18 3.44
CA ARG A 13 -13.13 11.83 2.31
C ARG A 13 -12.18 12.90 2.84
N TYR A 14 -11.04 13.05 2.18
CA TYR A 14 -10.00 13.99 2.60
C TYR A 14 -9.44 14.70 1.38
N THR A 15 -9.16 15.99 1.54
CA THR A 15 -8.42 16.81 0.59
C THR A 15 -7.13 17.24 1.27
N LEU A 16 -6.00 17.09 0.59
CA LEU A 16 -4.68 17.41 1.14
C LEU A 16 -3.93 18.30 0.15
N ALA A 17 -3.30 19.35 0.64
CA ALA A 17 -2.31 20.12 -0.09
C ALA A 17 -0.92 19.49 0.05
N ALA A 18 0.04 19.99 -0.74
CA ALA A 18 1.43 19.55 -0.64
C ALA A 18 2.00 19.87 0.75
N GLY A 19 2.53 18.85 1.43
CA GLY A 19 3.08 18.99 2.79
C GLY A 19 2.09 18.71 3.92
N ASP A 20 0.79 18.64 3.64
CA ASP A 20 -0.21 18.33 4.66
C ASP A 20 -0.04 16.91 5.20
N ARG A 21 -0.39 16.76 6.48
CA ARG A 21 -0.45 15.46 7.15
C ARG A 21 -1.85 15.24 7.68
N ILE A 22 -2.31 14.01 7.55
CA ILE A 22 -3.56 13.58 8.16
C ILE A 22 -3.32 12.38 9.06
N ALA A 23 -3.93 12.42 10.24
CA ALA A 23 -4.06 11.31 11.14
C ALA A 23 -5.55 11.00 11.31
N ALA A 24 -5.92 9.73 11.24
CA ALA A 24 -7.28 9.29 11.41
C ALA A 24 -7.31 7.92 12.06
N THR A 25 -8.30 7.70 12.92
CA THR A 25 -8.50 6.44 13.65
C THR A 25 -9.78 5.77 13.19
N TRP A 26 -9.71 4.45 13.01
CA TRP A 26 -10.86 3.59 12.75
C TRP A 26 -11.01 2.62 13.92
N PRO A 27 -12.20 2.52 14.53
CA PRO A 27 -12.50 1.48 15.50
C PRO A 27 -12.51 0.10 14.83
N LEU A 28 -12.04 -0.91 15.54
CA LEU A 28 -12.13 -2.31 15.12
C LEU A 28 -13.57 -2.83 15.25
N ASP A 29 -13.89 -3.93 14.57
CA ASP A 29 -15.13 -4.68 14.80
C ASP A 29 -15.08 -5.49 16.11
N ASP A 30 -16.17 -6.17 16.46
CA ASP A 30 -16.29 -6.95 17.70
C ASP A 30 -15.32 -8.15 17.76
N ALA A 31 -14.80 -8.58 16.61
CA ALA A 31 -13.76 -9.60 16.48
C ALA A 31 -12.35 -8.97 16.39
N ALA A 32 -12.21 -7.69 16.74
CA ALA A 32 -10.99 -6.90 16.65
C ALA A 32 -10.41 -6.79 15.22
N ARG A 33 -11.23 -6.90 14.18
CA ARG A 33 -10.84 -6.83 12.76
C ARG A 33 -11.02 -5.45 12.14
N TYR A 34 -10.31 -5.24 11.04
CA TYR A 34 -10.50 -4.12 10.11
C TYR A 34 -10.46 -4.61 8.66
N ASP A 35 -11.23 -3.94 7.79
CA ASP A 35 -11.11 -4.00 6.33
C ASP A 35 -11.32 -2.58 5.79
N LEU A 36 -10.21 -1.88 5.48
CA LEU A 36 -10.20 -0.49 5.03
C LEU A 36 -9.78 -0.39 3.58
N TRP A 37 -10.63 0.23 2.75
CA TRP A 37 -10.37 0.48 1.33
C TRP A 37 -10.24 1.97 1.06
N LEU A 38 -9.05 2.39 0.60
CA LEU A 38 -8.71 3.78 0.33
C LEU A 38 -8.43 3.94 -1.17
N LEU A 39 -8.95 5.03 -1.74
CA LEU A 39 -8.79 5.40 -3.13
C LEU A 39 -8.40 6.87 -3.20
N GLY A 40 -7.60 7.22 -4.20
CA GLY A 40 -7.18 8.58 -4.48
C GLY A 40 -6.66 8.75 -5.91
N PRO A 41 -6.20 9.95 -6.25
CA PRO A 41 -5.63 10.25 -7.57
C PRO A 41 -4.44 9.37 -7.92
N ASN A 42 -4.06 9.33 -9.20
CA ASN A 42 -2.84 8.68 -9.69
C ASN A 42 -2.72 7.20 -9.27
N GLY A 43 -3.85 6.48 -9.36
CA GLY A 43 -3.94 5.08 -9.00
C GLY A 43 -3.73 4.79 -7.52
N PHE A 44 -3.75 5.81 -6.64
CA PHE A 44 -3.59 5.63 -5.21
C PHE A 44 -4.65 4.68 -4.68
N HIS A 45 -4.20 3.52 -4.23
CA HIS A 45 -5.05 2.51 -3.63
C HIS A 45 -4.36 1.94 -2.41
N ARG A 46 -5.10 1.84 -1.30
CA ARG A 46 -4.67 1.10 -0.12
C ARG A 46 -5.81 0.17 0.28
N HIS A 47 -5.47 -1.09 0.54
CA HIS A 47 -6.42 -2.05 1.09
C HIS A 47 -5.77 -2.73 2.29
N PHE A 48 -6.31 -2.47 3.48
CA PHE A 48 -5.77 -3.01 4.72
C PHE A 48 -6.82 -3.93 5.33
N VAL A 49 -6.47 -5.21 5.43
CA VAL A 49 -7.30 -6.26 6.06
C VAL A 49 -6.48 -6.94 7.14
N GLY A 50 -7.06 -7.09 8.34
CA GLY A 50 -6.38 -7.73 9.46
C GLY A 50 -7.11 -7.54 10.79
N HIS A 51 -6.37 -7.71 11.87
CA HIS A 51 -6.77 -7.61 13.27
C HIS A 51 -5.88 -6.60 14.02
N GLY A 52 -6.38 -6.02 15.10
CA GLY A 52 -5.69 -4.99 15.88
C GLY A 52 -4.31 -5.40 16.46
N ALA A 53 -4.06 -6.70 16.61
CA ALA A 53 -2.79 -7.25 17.10
C ALA A 53 -1.79 -7.56 15.97
N ASP A 54 -2.14 -7.31 14.70
CA ASP A 54 -1.27 -7.63 13.57
C ASP A 54 -0.03 -6.74 13.52
N LYS A 55 1.02 -7.29 12.90
CA LYS A 55 2.32 -6.64 12.80
C LYS A 55 2.25 -5.38 11.94
N ALA A 56 2.96 -4.34 12.37
CA ALA A 56 3.07 -3.10 11.62
C ALA A 56 3.84 -3.28 10.30
N VAL A 57 3.39 -2.54 9.29
CA VAL A 57 4.04 -2.37 7.99
C VAL A 57 4.24 -0.88 7.79
N SER A 58 5.45 -0.46 7.43
CA SER A 58 5.73 0.95 7.13
C SER A 58 6.38 1.08 5.77
N TRP A 59 5.98 2.10 5.02
CA TRP A 59 6.60 2.43 3.74
C TRP A 59 6.78 3.94 3.60
N ARG A 60 7.74 4.33 2.77
CA ARG A 60 7.99 5.72 2.39
C ARG A 60 8.23 5.79 0.89
N LEU A 61 7.61 6.76 0.23
CA LEU A 61 7.93 7.15 -1.13
C LEU A 61 8.86 8.36 -1.10
N ASP A 62 9.85 8.37 -1.98
CA ASP A 62 10.76 9.49 -2.15
C ASP A 62 10.83 9.90 -3.63
N ALA A 63 10.24 11.05 -3.95
CA ALA A 63 10.16 11.56 -5.31
C ALA A 63 11.53 11.91 -5.93
N PRO A 64 12.47 12.56 -5.21
CA PRO A 64 13.78 12.92 -5.77
C PRO A 64 14.61 11.70 -6.21
N THR A 65 14.58 10.61 -5.44
CA THR A 65 15.30 9.37 -5.76
C THR A 65 14.45 8.35 -6.52
N GLU A 66 13.17 8.63 -6.73
CA GLU A 66 12.19 7.72 -7.33
C GLU A 66 12.17 6.35 -6.63
N THR A 67 12.19 6.33 -5.29
CA THR A 67 12.25 5.10 -4.50
C THR A 67 11.02 4.85 -3.63
N LEU A 68 10.73 3.57 -3.42
CA LEU A 68 9.85 3.09 -2.36
C LEU A 68 10.72 2.35 -1.33
N SER A 69 10.74 2.83 -0.10
CA SER A 69 11.34 2.13 1.04
C SER A 69 10.25 1.37 1.80
N LEU A 70 10.38 0.05 1.92
CA LEU A 70 9.43 -0.82 2.60
C LEU A 70 10.10 -1.52 3.79
N THR A 71 9.56 -1.33 4.99
CA THR A 71 10.01 -2.04 6.20
C THR A 71 8.94 -3.01 6.66
N LEU A 72 9.32 -4.27 6.81
CA LEU A 72 8.44 -5.37 7.16
C LEU A 72 8.90 -6.01 8.47
N ALA A 73 7.98 -6.19 9.41
CA ALA A 73 8.22 -6.96 10.62
C ALA A 73 8.56 -8.43 10.32
N ARG A 74 9.28 -9.08 11.23
CA ARG A 74 9.68 -10.49 11.08
C ARG A 74 8.49 -11.42 10.80
N GLY A 75 8.66 -12.28 9.80
CA GLY A 75 7.66 -13.24 9.35
C GLY A 75 6.71 -12.72 8.27
N LEU A 76 6.57 -11.41 8.08
CA LEU A 76 5.81 -10.87 6.95
C LEU A 76 6.51 -11.15 5.63
N LYS A 77 5.73 -11.26 4.56
CA LYS A 77 6.20 -11.36 3.18
C LYS A 77 5.56 -10.27 2.34
N ALA A 78 6.25 -9.80 1.32
CA ALA A 78 5.69 -8.88 0.35
C ALA A 78 6.02 -9.32 -1.08
N VAL A 79 5.12 -9.02 -2.01
CA VAL A 79 5.30 -9.26 -3.45
C VAL A 79 4.82 -8.07 -4.26
N SER A 80 5.44 -7.83 -5.41
CA SER A 80 4.94 -6.88 -6.41
C SER A 80 3.91 -7.58 -7.29
N LEU A 81 2.68 -7.06 -7.31
CA LEU A 81 1.59 -7.58 -8.14
C LEU A 81 1.67 -7.10 -9.60
N ARG A 82 2.27 -5.94 -9.84
CA ARG A 82 2.31 -5.30 -11.17
C ARG A 82 3.61 -5.59 -11.91
N HIS A 83 4.73 -5.64 -11.19
CA HIS A 83 6.05 -5.85 -11.79
C HIS A 83 6.80 -6.96 -11.04
N PRO A 84 6.32 -8.21 -11.09
CA PRO A 84 6.93 -9.32 -10.35
C PRO A 84 8.39 -9.55 -10.78
N ASP A 85 8.72 -9.33 -12.06
CA ASP A 85 10.08 -9.51 -12.59
C ASP A 85 11.03 -8.38 -12.19
N ALA A 86 10.51 -7.14 -12.07
CA ALA A 86 11.30 -5.98 -11.65
C ALA A 86 11.50 -5.94 -10.12
N HIS A 87 10.62 -6.61 -9.38
CA HIS A 87 10.52 -6.51 -7.94
C HIS A 87 10.25 -7.89 -7.31
N ARG A 88 11.33 -8.58 -6.97
CA ARG A 88 11.32 -9.90 -6.31
C ARG A 88 10.64 -9.83 -4.95
N GLY A 89 10.07 -10.94 -4.49
CA GLY A 89 9.44 -11.03 -3.17
C GLY A 89 10.42 -10.69 -2.03
N TRP A 90 9.92 -9.98 -1.03
CA TRP A 90 10.68 -9.56 0.16
C TRP A 90 10.21 -10.29 1.39
N HIS A 91 11.14 -10.53 2.31
CA HIS A 91 10.87 -11.09 3.62
C HIS A 91 11.13 -10.05 4.70
N GLY A 92 10.27 -10.02 5.71
CA GLY A 92 10.44 -9.15 6.85
C GLY A 92 11.56 -9.64 7.76
N ASP A 93 12.54 -8.78 7.94
CA ASP A 93 13.66 -8.90 8.88
C ASP A 93 13.80 -7.65 9.76
N GLY A 94 12.88 -6.68 9.62
CA GLY A 94 12.91 -5.38 10.29
C GLY A 94 13.76 -4.32 9.59
N ARG A 95 14.44 -4.64 8.49
CA ARG A 95 15.20 -3.67 7.69
C ARG A 95 14.35 -3.08 6.58
N ALA A 96 14.76 -1.90 6.10
CA ALA A 96 14.15 -1.27 4.96
C ALA A 96 14.66 -1.90 3.66
N HIS A 97 13.73 -2.37 2.83
CA HIS A 97 13.97 -2.77 1.45
C HIS A 97 13.74 -1.56 0.56
N VAL A 98 14.75 -1.13 -0.20
CA VAL A 98 14.65 0.03 -1.09
C VAL A 98 14.46 -0.45 -2.52
N LEU A 99 13.35 -0.04 -3.13
CA LEU A 99 12.97 -0.36 -4.50
C LEU A 99 13.10 0.90 -5.35
N SER A 100 13.78 0.81 -6.49
CA SER A 100 13.73 1.87 -7.51
C SER A 100 12.46 1.73 -8.33
N LEU A 101 11.71 2.83 -8.49
CA LEU A 101 10.51 2.93 -9.31
C LEU A 101 10.79 3.55 -10.69
N ALA A 102 12.04 3.90 -10.99
CA ALA A 102 12.41 4.54 -12.25
C ALA A 102 12.05 3.67 -13.46
N LYS A 103 12.32 2.36 -13.38
CA LYS A 103 12.02 1.39 -14.44
C LYS A 103 10.53 1.08 -14.60
N THR A 104 9.70 1.46 -13.62
CA THR A 104 8.24 1.27 -13.64
C THR A 104 7.51 2.58 -13.93
N GLY A 105 8.22 3.67 -14.27
CA GLY A 105 7.62 4.98 -14.49
C GLY A 105 6.91 5.54 -13.25
N GLY A 106 7.40 5.17 -12.06
CA GLY A 106 6.82 5.57 -10.77
C GLY A 106 5.72 4.64 -10.25
N TRP A 107 5.29 3.63 -11.02
CA TRP A 107 4.20 2.73 -10.62
C TRP A 107 4.67 1.66 -9.63
N TYR A 108 3.84 1.41 -8.61
CA TYR A 108 4.04 0.35 -7.63
C TYR A 108 2.70 -0.30 -7.28
N ASP A 109 2.75 -1.59 -6.94
CA ASP A 109 1.62 -2.36 -6.44
C ASP A 109 2.14 -3.50 -5.59
N ILE A 110 2.18 -3.30 -4.28
CA ILE A 110 2.82 -4.19 -3.32
C ILE A 110 1.74 -4.82 -2.44
N LEU A 111 1.72 -6.14 -2.37
CA LEU A 111 0.89 -6.90 -1.45
C LEU A 111 1.77 -7.48 -0.35
N VAL A 112 1.44 -7.17 0.90
CA VAL A 112 2.06 -7.73 2.10
C VAL A 112 1.10 -8.75 2.73
N THR A 113 1.64 -9.90 3.12
CA THR A 113 0.93 -11.00 3.78
C THR A 113 1.71 -11.50 5.00
N ASP A 114 1.00 -12.12 5.96
CA ASP A 114 1.61 -12.87 7.04
C ASP A 114 1.31 -14.36 6.80
N PRO A 115 2.30 -15.22 6.51
CA PRO A 115 2.08 -16.65 6.33
C PRO A 115 1.43 -17.35 7.54
N ALA A 116 1.52 -16.76 8.74
CA ALA A 116 0.87 -17.27 9.94
C ALA A 116 -0.60 -16.82 10.09
N SER A 117 -1.11 -15.99 9.17
CA SER A 117 -2.47 -15.47 9.18
C SER A 117 -3.16 -15.73 7.84
N THR A 118 -4.39 -16.24 7.89
CA THR A 118 -5.21 -16.42 6.67
C THR A 118 -5.89 -15.14 6.22
N THR A 119 -5.91 -14.09 7.06
CA THR A 119 -6.67 -12.86 6.82
C THR A 119 -5.82 -11.63 6.60
N PHE A 120 -4.61 -11.56 7.17
CA PHE A 120 -3.77 -10.37 7.08
C PHE A 120 -3.30 -10.09 5.65
N ARG A 121 -3.74 -8.97 5.10
CA ARG A 121 -3.39 -8.50 3.75
C ARG A 121 -3.34 -6.99 3.72
N HIS A 122 -2.17 -6.44 3.44
CA HIS A 122 -1.98 -4.99 3.23
C HIS A 122 -1.50 -4.76 1.79
N ARG A 123 -2.34 -4.13 0.96
CA ARG A 123 -1.96 -3.73 -0.40
C ARG A 123 -1.71 -2.23 -0.45
N ILE A 124 -0.57 -1.84 -1.00
CA ILE A 124 -0.23 -0.45 -1.31
C ILE A 124 0.07 -0.31 -2.80
N ALA A 125 -0.72 0.48 -3.51
CA ALA A 125 -0.57 0.68 -4.95
C ALA A 125 -0.75 2.15 -5.36
N GLY A 126 -0.15 2.52 -6.47
CA GLY A 126 -0.31 3.82 -7.09
C GLY A 126 0.91 4.22 -7.88
N ARG A 127 0.97 5.50 -8.22
CA ARG A 127 2.09 6.10 -8.92
C ARG A 127 2.74 7.16 -8.04
N LEU A 128 4.07 7.19 -8.04
CA LEU A 128 4.86 8.26 -7.49
C LEU A 128 4.79 9.48 -8.42
N GLU A 129 4.28 10.60 -7.91
CA GLU A 129 4.24 11.86 -8.66
C GLU A 129 5.59 12.56 -8.58
N THR A 130 6.23 12.71 -9.75
CA THR A 130 7.55 13.35 -9.90
C THR A 130 7.47 14.69 -10.63
N GLY A 131 6.27 15.13 -11.03
CA GLY A 131 6.05 16.31 -11.86
C GLY A 131 6.49 16.17 -13.32
N ARG A 132 7.13 15.04 -13.69
CA ARG A 132 7.56 14.75 -15.05
C ARG A 132 6.42 14.10 -15.85
N PRO A 133 6.30 14.38 -17.16
CA PRO A 133 5.41 13.62 -18.03
C PRO A 133 5.72 12.13 -17.94
N SER A 134 4.70 11.31 -17.75
CA SER A 134 4.81 9.86 -17.99
C SER A 134 3.45 9.30 -18.37
N TRP A 135 3.41 8.01 -18.66
CA TRP A 135 2.22 7.30 -19.12
C TRP A 135 1.22 7.06 -18.00
N SER A 136 -0.07 7.27 -18.34
CA SER A 136 -1.21 6.78 -17.57
C SER A 136 -1.25 5.26 -17.65
N GLU A 137 -1.24 4.57 -16.51
CA GLU A 137 -1.39 3.11 -16.41
C GLU A 137 -2.76 2.73 -15.84
N PRO A 138 -3.22 1.48 -16.08
CA PRO A 138 -2.42 0.35 -16.61
C PRO A 138 -2.54 0.13 -18.12
N PRO A 139 -1.43 -0.13 -18.87
CA PRO A 139 -1.51 -1.05 -19.98
C PRO A 139 -2.00 -2.39 -19.41
N LEU A 140 -3.04 -2.93 -20.05
CA LEU A 140 -3.53 -4.27 -19.76
C LEU A 140 -2.36 -5.24 -19.88
N ALA A 141 -2.00 -5.93 -18.79
CA ALA A 141 -1.20 -7.13 -18.91
C ALA A 141 -1.99 -8.09 -19.81
N ARG A 142 -1.38 -8.58 -20.90
CA ARG A 142 -1.97 -9.68 -21.67
C ARG A 142 -2.07 -10.88 -20.73
N ALA A 143 -3.24 -11.53 -20.76
CA ALA A 143 -3.51 -12.82 -20.14
C ALA A 143 -2.57 -13.91 -20.67
#